data_AF-A0A929EPI5-F1
#
_entry.id   AF-A0A929EPI5-F1
#
_cell.length_a   1.000
_cell.length_b   1.000
_cell.length_c   1.000
_cell.angle_alpha   90.00
_cell.angle_beta   90.00
_cell.angle_gamma   90.00
#
_symmetry.space_group_name_H-M   'P 1'
#
loop_
_entity.id
_entity.type
_entity.pdbx_description
1 polymer ?
#
loop_
_entity_poly.entity_id
_entity_poly.type
_entity_poly.pdbx_seq_one_letter_code
_entity_poly.pdbx_strand_id
1 'polypeptide(L)'
;KMDILLTKALIEQLVKENNIDRKRIYATGLLNGALFTLRLACDMADELVAFAPVMASMPADYIGQCRPAKRVPIIIINGTNDKMIPWNGGTSPFGGSFSSGGKLVSVEKTVEFWREHNDCSPSAYTAALPDLDKKDGTRVRVAEYKNCYKGSALRHVTIENGGSAWPGSPEKPGLMRTNVIGLTSYDINASEMIWKFFKENTPK
;
A
#
# COMPACT_ATOMS: atom_id res chain seq x y z
N LYS A 1 18.31 0.39 6.60
CA LYS A 1 18.83 -0.90 7.10
C LYS A 1 18.53 -1.09 8.60
N MET A 2 18.75 -0.08 9.46
CA MET A 2 18.44 -0.18 10.90
C MET A 2 16.96 -0.49 11.18
N ASP A 3 16.01 0.18 10.51
CA ASP A 3 14.57 -0.05 10.74
C ASP A 3 14.11 -1.47 10.40
N ILE A 4 14.75 -2.11 9.42
CA ILE A 4 14.48 -3.51 9.05
C ILE A 4 14.99 -4.46 10.14
N LEU A 5 16.20 -4.23 10.64
CA LEU A 5 16.75 -5.02 11.75
C LEU A 5 15.91 -4.85 13.03
N LEU A 6 15.46 -3.63 13.30
CA LEU A 6 14.58 -3.34 14.43
C LEU A 6 13.22 -4.04 14.27
N THR A 7 12.61 -3.98 13.08
CA THR A 7 11.32 -4.64 12.82
C THR A 7 11.43 -6.15 12.97
N LYS A 8 12.51 -6.75 12.45
CA LYS A 8 12.80 -8.17 12.63
C LYS A 8 12.95 -8.54 14.10
N ALA A 9 13.76 -7.81 14.86
CA ALA A 9 13.95 -8.04 16.29
C ALA A 9 12.64 -7.92 17.09
N LEU A 10 11.81 -6.93 16.75
CA LEU A 10 10.49 -6.74 17.36
C LEU A 10 9.55 -7.91 17.06
N ILE A 11 9.49 -8.37 15.81
CA ILE A 11 8.69 -9.54 15.42
C ILE A 11 9.17 -10.79 16.18
N GLU A 12 10.48 -11.01 16.24
CA GLU A 12 11.06 -12.14 16.96
C GLU A 12 10.70 -12.12 18.45
N GLN A 13 10.78 -10.95 19.09
CA GLN A 13 10.38 -10.77 20.48
C GLN A 13 8.89 -11.03 20.68
N LEU A 14 8.02 -10.42 19.87
CA LEU A 14 6.57 -10.59 19.99
C LEU A 14 6.14 -12.03 19.77
N VAL A 15 6.73 -12.75 18.81
CA VAL A 15 6.46 -14.18 18.58
C VAL A 15 6.95 -15.05 19.74
N LYS A 16 8.05 -14.67 20.41
CA LYS A 16 8.55 -15.41 21.57
C LYS A 16 7.64 -15.21 22.80
N GLU A 17 7.15 -14.00 22.99
CA GLU A 17 6.35 -13.61 24.17
C GLU A 17 4.86 -13.94 24.03
N ASN A 18 4.37 -14.15 22.81
CA ASN A 18 2.96 -14.35 22.51
C ASN A 18 2.75 -15.56 21.59
N ASN A 19 1.56 -16.17 21.59
CA ASN A 19 1.22 -17.29 20.70
C ASN A 19 0.88 -16.80 19.26
N ILE A 20 1.81 -16.10 18.62
CA ILE A 20 1.66 -15.53 17.27
C ILE A 20 2.07 -16.57 16.22
N ASP A 21 1.16 -16.85 15.29
CA ASP A 21 1.46 -17.66 14.11
C ASP A 21 2.34 -16.86 13.12
N ARG A 22 3.60 -17.29 12.95
CA ARG A 22 4.54 -16.68 11.99
C ARG A 22 4.05 -16.71 10.54
N LYS A 23 3.12 -17.61 10.20
CA LYS A 23 2.50 -17.65 8.88
C LYS A 23 1.38 -16.62 8.69
N ARG A 24 1.16 -15.75 9.68
CA ARG A 24 0.09 -14.74 9.70
C ARG A 24 0.58 -13.37 10.16
N ILE A 25 1.80 -13.00 9.75
CA ILE A 25 2.35 -11.67 10.01
C ILE A 25 2.29 -10.86 8.72
N TYR A 26 1.72 -9.66 8.79
CA TYR A 26 1.46 -8.78 7.65
C TYR A 26 1.96 -7.36 7.95
N ALA A 27 2.12 -6.53 6.91
CA ALA A 27 2.50 -5.14 7.07
C ALA A 27 1.55 -4.20 6.32
N THR A 28 1.17 -3.10 6.97
CA THR A 28 0.39 -2.01 6.39
C THR A 28 0.72 -0.70 7.08
N GLY A 29 0.42 0.41 6.42
CA GLY A 29 0.67 1.74 6.95
C GLY A 29 0.21 2.82 5.99
N LEU A 30 0.22 4.06 6.46
CA LEU A 30 -0.13 5.27 5.72
C LEU A 30 1.12 6.13 5.51
N LEU A 31 1.28 6.76 4.34
CA LEU A 31 2.37 7.71 4.06
C LEU A 31 3.75 7.13 4.37
N ASN A 32 4.50 7.64 5.35
CA ASN A 32 5.81 7.10 5.73
C ASN A 32 5.72 5.63 6.18
N GLY A 33 4.63 5.24 6.85
CA GLY A 33 4.37 3.84 7.18
C GLY A 33 4.07 2.99 5.94
N ALA A 34 3.50 3.58 4.88
CA ALA A 34 3.26 2.91 3.61
C ALA A 34 4.54 2.78 2.77
N LEU A 35 5.40 3.81 2.76
CA LEU A 35 6.76 3.73 2.20
C LEU A 35 7.58 2.67 2.93
N PHE A 36 7.46 2.60 4.26
CA PHE A 36 8.09 1.55 5.04
C PHE A 36 7.46 0.18 4.76
N THR A 37 6.15 0.09 4.53
CA THR A 37 5.49 -1.15 4.09
C THR A 37 6.04 -1.64 2.75
N LEU A 38 6.25 -0.74 1.78
CA LEU A 38 6.92 -1.08 0.52
C LEU A 38 8.36 -1.55 0.75
N ARG A 39 9.09 -0.90 1.67
CA ARG A 39 10.44 -1.31 2.06
C ARG A 39 10.46 -2.71 2.68
N LEU A 40 9.52 -3.01 3.57
CA LEU A 40 9.34 -4.34 4.16
C LEU A 40 9.01 -5.38 3.09
N ALA A 41 8.20 -5.03 2.09
CA ALA A 41 7.89 -5.91 0.97
C ALA A 41 9.13 -6.26 0.14
N CYS A 42 10.10 -5.35 0.03
CA CYS A 42 11.38 -5.60 -0.64
C CYS A 42 12.36 -6.43 0.20
N ASP A 43 12.48 -6.11 1.48
CA ASP A 43 13.58 -6.62 2.32
C ASP A 43 13.17 -7.77 3.26
N MET A 44 11.88 -8.00 3.50
CA MET A 44 11.34 -8.99 4.46
C MET A 44 10.25 -9.88 3.85
N ALA A 45 10.31 -10.07 2.52
CA ALA A 45 9.33 -10.87 1.80
C ALA A 45 9.26 -12.32 2.28
N ASP A 46 10.38 -12.89 2.76
CA ASP A 46 10.48 -14.24 3.32
C ASP A 46 9.84 -14.38 4.71
N GLU A 47 9.80 -13.29 5.49
CA GLU A 47 9.26 -13.27 6.85
C GLU A 47 7.78 -12.87 6.92
N LEU A 48 7.34 -11.95 6.06
CA LEU A 48 5.97 -11.43 6.07
C LEU A 48 5.13 -12.03 4.95
N VAL A 49 3.83 -12.19 5.21
CA VAL A 49 2.92 -12.95 4.35
C VAL A 49 2.26 -12.09 3.30
N ALA A 50 1.89 -10.85 3.62
CA ALA A 50 1.25 -9.93 2.68
C ALA A 50 1.43 -8.47 3.12
N PHE A 51 1.27 -7.55 2.17
CA PHE A 51 1.57 -6.13 2.34
C PHE A 51 0.43 -5.26 1.86
N ALA A 52 0.20 -4.14 2.53
CA ALA A 52 -0.83 -3.18 2.16
C ALA A 52 -0.38 -1.73 2.34
N PRO A 53 0.43 -1.17 1.44
CA PRO A 53 0.75 0.26 1.48
C PRO A 53 -0.48 1.11 1.12
N VAL A 54 -0.80 2.09 1.97
CA VAL A 54 -1.89 3.05 1.76
C VAL A 54 -1.30 4.44 1.56
N MET A 55 -1.62 5.07 0.43
CA MET A 55 -1.06 6.35 -0.01
C MET A 55 0.47 6.30 -0.05
N ALA A 56 1.03 5.48 -0.96
CA ALA A 56 2.45 5.44 -1.25
C ALA A 56 2.76 5.04 -2.69
N SER A 57 3.96 5.38 -3.14
CA SER A 57 4.57 4.92 -4.38
C SER A 57 6.04 4.62 -4.13
N MET A 58 6.66 3.79 -4.97
CA MET A 58 8.05 3.38 -4.77
C MET A 58 9.00 4.59 -4.90
N PRO A 59 10.00 4.73 -4.01
CA PRO A 59 11.06 5.72 -4.20
C PRO A 59 11.84 5.47 -5.49
N ALA A 60 12.13 6.54 -6.23
CA ALA A 60 12.69 6.44 -7.57
C ALA A 60 14.10 5.83 -7.61
N ASP A 61 14.90 6.03 -6.56
CA ASP A 61 16.22 5.44 -6.38
C ASP A 61 16.18 4.00 -5.86
N TYR A 62 15.07 3.58 -5.25
CA TYR A 62 14.95 2.29 -4.58
C TYR A 62 14.21 1.23 -5.40
N ILE A 63 13.32 1.61 -6.32
CA ILE A 63 12.57 0.66 -7.16
C ILE A 63 13.48 -0.33 -7.91
N GLY A 64 14.65 0.13 -8.39
CA GLY A 64 15.62 -0.73 -9.06
C GLY A 64 16.39 -1.67 -8.12
N GLN A 65 16.42 -1.39 -6.82
CA GLN A 65 17.11 -2.16 -5.78
C GLN A 65 16.18 -3.14 -5.05
N CYS A 66 14.87 -2.94 -5.16
CA CYS A 66 13.87 -3.82 -4.56
C CYS A 66 13.95 -5.21 -5.21
N ARG A 67 14.38 -6.20 -4.43
CA ARG A 67 14.55 -7.60 -4.83
C ARG A 67 13.97 -8.55 -3.77
N PRO A 68 12.63 -8.61 -3.63
CA PRO A 68 11.98 -9.50 -2.67
C PRO A 68 12.42 -10.96 -2.85
N ALA A 69 12.70 -11.66 -1.74
CA ALA A 69 13.14 -13.06 -1.75
C ALA A 69 12.11 -14.04 -2.34
N LYS A 70 10.83 -13.68 -2.35
CA LYS A 70 9.74 -14.41 -3.02
C LYS A 70 8.69 -13.46 -3.58
N ARG A 71 7.81 -13.96 -4.45
CA ARG A 71 6.58 -13.25 -4.83
C ARG A 71 5.66 -13.14 -3.62
N VAL A 72 4.98 -12.00 -3.47
CA VAL A 72 4.19 -11.70 -2.27
C VAL A 72 2.84 -11.10 -2.63
N PRO A 73 1.76 -11.44 -1.91
CA PRO A 73 0.50 -10.74 -2.02
C PRO A 73 0.65 -9.27 -1.60
N ILE A 74 0.16 -8.36 -2.43
CA ILE A 74 0.16 -6.92 -2.14
C ILE A 74 -1.12 -6.23 -2.61
N ILE A 75 -1.70 -5.40 -1.74
CA ILE A 75 -2.80 -4.50 -2.05
C ILE A 75 -2.33 -3.05 -1.92
N ILE A 76 -2.40 -2.28 -2.99
CA ILE A 76 -1.92 -0.90 -3.01
C ILE A 76 -3.14 0.01 -3.08
N ILE A 77 -3.23 1.02 -2.22
CA ILE A 77 -4.34 1.97 -2.17
C ILE A 77 -3.81 3.38 -2.39
N ASN A 78 -4.31 4.12 -3.39
CA ASN A 78 -3.84 5.47 -3.73
C ASN A 78 -4.98 6.41 -4.11
N GLY A 79 -4.84 7.69 -3.73
CA GLY A 79 -5.69 8.78 -4.17
C GLY A 79 -5.14 9.47 -5.43
N THR A 80 -6.00 9.84 -6.37
CA THR A 80 -5.57 10.51 -7.61
C THR A 80 -5.24 12.00 -7.43
N ASN A 81 -5.72 12.61 -6.34
CA ASN A 81 -5.46 14.01 -5.97
C ASN A 81 -4.65 14.11 -4.66
N ASP A 82 -3.84 13.09 -4.40
CA ASP A 82 -2.92 13.04 -3.27
C ASP A 82 -1.79 14.05 -3.46
N LYS A 83 -1.73 15.06 -2.58
CA LYS A 83 -0.73 16.13 -2.62
C LYS A 83 0.61 15.72 -2.01
N MET A 84 0.64 14.64 -1.23
CA MET A 84 1.82 14.12 -0.54
C MET A 84 2.55 13.09 -1.39
N ILE A 85 1.80 12.25 -2.11
CA ILE A 85 2.25 11.16 -2.98
C ILE A 85 1.65 11.41 -4.36
N PRO A 86 2.34 12.19 -5.22
CA PRO A 86 1.79 12.57 -6.51
C PRO A 86 1.49 11.34 -7.39
N TRP A 87 0.26 11.28 -7.93
CA TRP A 87 -0.20 10.17 -8.75
C TRP A 87 0.76 9.84 -9.92
N ASN A 88 1.25 10.87 -10.58
CA ASN A 88 2.17 10.78 -11.73
C ASN A 88 3.65 10.67 -11.32
N GLY A 89 3.94 10.54 -10.03
CA GLY A 89 5.30 10.58 -9.49
C GLY A 89 5.88 11.99 -9.46
N GLY A 90 7.18 12.07 -9.17
CA GLY A 90 7.88 13.34 -8.97
C GLY A 90 8.28 13.54 -7.51
N THR A 91 8.56 14.79 -7.13
CA THR A 91 9.04 15.11 -5.79
C THR A 91 7.88 15.31 -4.83
N SER A 92 7.82 14.51 -3.77
CA SER A 92 6.90 14.72 -2.66
C SER A 92 7.25 16.04 -1.93
N PRO A 93 6.29 16.95 -1.71
CA PRO A 93 6.54 18.26 -1.10
C PRO A 93 6.97 18.18 0.37
N PHE A 94 6.78 17.04 1.02
CA PHE A 94 7.13 16.84 2.44
C PHE A 94 8.35 15.95 2.65
N GLY A 95 9.11 15.64 1.59
CA GLY A 95 10.34 14.87 1.67
C GLY A 95 10.10 13.46 2.20
N GLY A 96 9.85 12.50 1.31
CA GLY A 96 9.88 11.07 1.67
C GLY A 96 11.28 10.69 2.14
N SER A 97 11.45 10.46 3.44
CA SER A 97 12.74 10.08 4.05
C SER A 97 13.04 8.60 3.78
N PHE A 98 13.42 8.30 2.54
CA PHE A 98 14.24 7.15 2.17
C PHE A 98 15.11 7.59 0.96
N SER A 99 16.20 8.29 1.26
CA SER A 99 17.37 8.56 0.39
C SER A 99 17.26 9.33 -0.94
N SER A 100 16.09 9.66 -1.49
CA SER A 100 16.00 10.30 -2.83
C SER A 100 15.54 11.77 -2.86
N GLY A 101 15.62 12.49 -1.74
CA GLY A 101 15.09 13.86 -1.65
C GLY A 101 13.58 13.92 -1.91
N GLY A 102 12.86 12.83 -1.61
CA GLY A 102 11.41 12.72 -1.80
C GLY A 102 10.95 12.36 -3.22
N LYS A 103 11.84 11.97 -4.14
CA LYS A 103 11.43 11.56 -5.50
C LYS A 103 10.78 10.17 -5.52
N LEU A 104 9.56 10.10 -6.04
CA LEU A 104 8.76 8.89 -6.20
C LEU A 104 8.55 8.59 -7.69
N VAL A 105 8.44 7.31 -8.05
CA VAL A 105 7.84 6.95 -9.34
C VAL A 105 6.33 7.15 -9.29
N SER A 106 5.65 7.11 -10.45
CA SER A 106 4.19 7.13 -10.48
C SER A 106 3.57 5.94 -9.76
N VAL A 107 2.31 6.11 -9.34
CA VAL A 107 1.49 5.02 -8.80
C VAL A 107 1.41 3.88 -9.81
N GLU A 108 1.17 4.22 -11.08
CA GLU A 108 1.13 3.25 -12.18
C GLU A 108 2.43 2.45 -12.29
N LYS A 109 3.60 3.11 -12.26
CA LYS A 109 4.90 2.43 -12.31
C LYS A 109 5.16 1.57 -11.08
N THR A 110 4.63 1.96 -9.92
CA THR A 110 4.69 1.15 -8.70
C THR A 110 3.84 -0.12 -8.82
N VAL A 111 2.61 0.01 -9.30
CA VAL A 111 1.71 -1.14 -9.52
C VAL A 111 2.30 -2.07 -10.58
N GLU A 112 2.86 -1.52 -11.65
CA GLU A 112 3.49 -2.28 -12.72
C GLU A 112 4.71 -3.07 -12.23
N PHE A 113 5.56 -2.47 -11.40
CA PHE A 113 6.67 -3.18 -10.77
C PHE A 113 6.18 -4.41 -9.97
N TRP A 114 5.13 -4.26 -9.16
CA TRP A 114 4.59 -5.38 -8.40
C TRP A 114 3.86 -6.40 -9.29
N ARG A 115 3.24 -5.97 -10.39
CA ARG A 115 2.62 -6.84 -11.39
C ARG A 115 3.67 -7.75 -12.03
N GLU A 116 4.78 -7.17 -12.47
CA GLU A 116 5.91 -7.88 -13.05
C GLU A 116 6.57 -8.81 -12.03
N HIS A 117 6.87 -8.31 -10.83
CA HIS A 117 7.47 -9.13 -9.76
C HIS A 117 6.62 -10.35 -9.41
N ASN A 118 5.30 -10.19 -9.35
CA ASN A 118 4.36 -11.26 -9.02
C ASN A 118 3.95 -12.13 -10.22
N ASP A 119 4.56 -11.94 -11.40
CA ASP A 119 4.26 -12.66 -12.64
C ASP A 119 2.76 -12.62 -13.01
N CYS A 120 2.09 -11.49 -12.77
CA CYS A 120 0.66 -11.34 -13.09
C CYS A 120 0.43 -11.03 -14.57
N SER A 121 -0.77 -11.37 -15.08
CA SER A 121 -1.20 -10.97 -16.42
C SER A 121 -1.16 -9.44 -16.61
N PRO A 122 -0.88 -8.93 -17.82
CA PRO A 122 -0.82 -7.49 -18.08
C PRO A 122 -2.13 -6.74 -17.82
N SER A 123 -3.27 -7.39 -18.06
CA SER A 123 -4.59 -6.79 -17.84
C SER A 123 -5.15 -7.12 -16.44
N ALA A 124 -5.77 -6.12 -15.84
CA ALA A 124 -6.54 -6.26 -14.61
C ALA A 124 -8.04 -6.31 -14.90
N TYR A 125 -8.79 -7.06 -14.10
CA TYR A 125 -10.23 -6.88 -14.01
C TYR A 125 -10.51 -5.63 -13.19
N THR A 126 -11.23 -4.66 -13.77
CA THR A 126 -11.52 -3.40 -13.08
C THR A 126 -13.02 -3.25 -12.79
N ALA A 127 -13.33 -2.74 -11.60
CA ALA A 127 -14.70 -2.46 -11.18
C ALA A 127 -14.75 -1.15 -10.38
N ALA A 128 -15.80 -0.35 -10.61
CA ALA A 128 -16.16 0.73 -9.72
C ALA A 128 -16.94 0.17 -8.52
N LEU A 129 -16.67 0.67 -7.32
CA LEU A 129 -17.45 0.35 -6.13
C LEU A 129 -18.62 1.33 -5.97
N PRO A 130 -19.65 0.97 -5.18
CA PRO A 130 -20.73 1.89 -4.84
C PRO A 130 -20.22 3.15 -4.13
N ASP A 131 -20.84 4.28 -4.47
CA ASP A 131 -20.67 5.59 -3.81
C ASP A 131 -21.54 5.65 -2.56
N LEU A 132 -20.96 5.32 -1.40
CA LEU A 132 -21.64 5.23 -0.11
C LEU A 132 -21.75 6.61 0.58
N ASP A 133 -20.75 7.49 0.43
CA ASP A 133 -20.81 8.87 0.92
C ASP A 133 -20.73 9.87 -0.25
N LYS A 134 -21.89 10.14 -0.84
CA LYS A 134 -22.05 11.07 -1.98
C LYS A 134 -21.53 12.49 -1.73
N LYS A 135 -21.22 12.85 -0.49
CA LYS A 135 -20.78 14.21 -0.10
C LYS A 135 -19.27 14.32 0.04
N ASP A 136 -18.53 13.22 0.00
CA ASP A 136 -17.08 13.24 0.17
C ASP A 136 -16.32 13.65 -1.11
N GLY A 137 -17.00 13.64 -2.26
CA GLY A 137 -16.45 14.06 -3.56
C GLY A 137 -15.49 13.06 -4.21
N THR A 138 -15.44 11.83 -3.70
CA THR A 138 -14.54 10.77 -4.18
C THR A 138 -15.30 9.64 -4.86
N ARG A 139 -14.57 8.78 -5.58
CA ARG A 139 -15.08 7.49 -6.07
C ARG A 139 -14.01 6.44 -5.93
N VAL A 140 -14.40 5.18 -5.76
CA VAL A 140 -13.44 4.08 -5.63
C VAL A 140 -13.51 3.13 -6.81
N ARG A 141 -12.35 2.84 -7.40
CA ARG A 141 -12.16 1.79 -8.41
C ARG A 141 -11.18 0.76 -7.89
N VAL A 142 -11.43 -0.50 -8.18
CA VAL A 142 -10.54 -1.62 -7.85
C VAL A 142 -10.09 -2.28 -9.13
N ALA A 143 -8.78 -2.51 -9.25
CA ALA A 143 -8.14 -3.31 -10.27
C ALA A 143 -7.57 -4.58 -9.63
N GLU A 144 -8.05 -5.74 -10.07
CA GLU A 144 -7.51 -7.04 -9.66
C GLU A 144 -6.71 -7.67 -10.80
N TYR A 145 -5.42 -7.92 -10.56
CA TYR A 145 -4.58 -8.60 -11.51
C TYR A 145 -4.71 -10.12 -11.35
N LYS A 146 -4.90 -10.83 -12.46
CA LYS A 146 -5.14 -12.28 -12.49
C LYS A 146 -3.91 -13.04 -12.97
N ASN A 147 -3.96 -14.37 -12.81
CA ASN A 147 -2.91 -15.32 -13.21
C ASN A 147 -1.51 -14.92 -12.69
N CYS A 148 -1.44 -14.36 -11.49
CA CYS A 148 -0.18 -14.15 -10.79
C CYS A 148 0.43 -15.49 -10.40
N TYR A 149 1.72 -15.47 -10.06
CA TYR A 149 2.37 -16.58 -9.38
C TYR A 149 1.54 -17.02 -8.15
N LYS A 150 1.58 -18.32 -7.85
CA LYS A 150 0.72 -18.90 -6.80
C LYS A 150 1.01 -18.23 -5.46
N GLY A 151 -0.04 -17.65 -4.85
CA GLY A 151 0.05 -16.98 -3.56
C GLY A 151 0.66 -15.59 -3.62
N SER A 152 0.61 -14.89 -4.75
CA SER A 152 1.10 -13.52 -4.89
C SER A 152 0.11 -12.59 -5.58
N ALA A 153 -1.13 -12.55 -5.08
CA ALA A 153 -2.17 -11.71 -5.63
C ALA A 153 -1.77 -10.21 -5.61
N LEU A 154 -2.19 -9.48 -6.64
CA LEU A 154 -2.03 -8.04 -6.72
C LEU A 154 -3.39 -7.37 -6.89
N ARG A 155 -3.70 -6.42 -6.00
CA ARG A 155 -4.87 -5.55 -6.09
C ARG A 155 -4.44 -4.10 -6.00
N HIS A 156 -4.95 -3.26 -6.88
CA HIS A 156 -4.79 -1.81 -6.79
C HIS A 156 -6.16 -1.17 -6.56
N VAL A 157 -6.25 -0.30 -5.56
CA VAL A 157 -7.46 0.46 -5.22
C VAL A 157 -7.17 1.92 -5.49
N THR A 158 -7.89 2.49 -6.45
CA THR A 158 -7.81 3.89 -6.83
C THR A 158 -8.96 4.66 -6.20
N ILE A 159 -8.64 5.75 -5.52
CA ILE A 159 -9.60 6.69 -4.96
C ILE A 159 -9.55 7.94 -5.82
N GLU A 160 -10.49 8.03 -6.76
CA GLU A 160 -10.65 9.19 -7.63
C GLU A 160 -10.97 10.43 -6.78
N ASN A 161 -10.25 11.52 -7.02
CA ASN A 161 -10.23 12.77 -6.24
C ASN A 161 -9.77 12.62 -4.79
N GLY A 162 -9.41 11.41 -4.35
CA GLY A 162 -8.93 11.12 -3.01
C GLY A 162 -7.55 11.74 -2.76
N GLY A 163 -7.33 12.13 -1.52
CA GLY A 163 -6.08 12.63 -0.98
C GLY A 163 -5.35 11.61 -0.10
N SER A 164 -4.39 12.10 0.67
CA SER A 164 -3.47 11.36 1.52
C SER A 164 -4.06 11.01 2.89
N ALA A 165 -5.18 10.29 2.87
CA ALA A 165 -5.91 9.89 4.07
C ALA A 165 -6.15 8.38 4.11
N TRP A 166 -6.40 7.85 5.32
CA TRP A 166 -6.86 6.47 5.47
C TRP A 166 -8.35 6.38 5.11
N PRO A 167 -8.74 5.62 4.07
CA PRO A 167 -10.14 5.56 3.66
C PRO A 167 -11.02 4.92 4.74
N GLY A 168 -12.14 5.58 5.05
CA GLY A 168 -13.04 5.19 6.13
C GLY A 168 -12.54 5.56 7.54
N SER A 169 -11.54 6.44 7.66
CA SER A 169 -11.11 6.94 8.97
C SER A 169 -12.28 7.60 9.72
N PRO A 170 -12.49 7.32 11.03
CA PRO A 170 -13.68 7.80 11.75
C PRO A 170 -13.75 9.32 11.86
N GLU A 171 -12.60 9.99 11.85
CA GLU A 171 -12.52 11.44 11.93
C GLU A 171 -12.54 12.08 10.53
N LYS A 172 -13.44 13.04 10.34
CA LYS A 172 -13.43 13.90 9.15
C LYS A 172 -12.41 15.02 9.35
N PRO A 173 -11.40 15.17 8.46
CA PRO A 173 -10.45 16.26 8.60
C PRO A 173 -11.18 17.60 8.50
N GLY A 174 -10.84 18.55 9.38
CA GLY A 174 -11.30 19.93 9.25
C GLY A 174 -10.74 20.59 8.00
N LEU A 175 -11.36 21.69 7.55
CA LEU A 175 -11.05 22.35 6.27
C LEU A 175 -9.55 22.63 6.05
N MET A 176 -8.84 23.10 7.07
CA MET A 176 -7.39 23.35 6.99
C MET A 176 -6.62 22.08 6.66
N ARG A 177 -6.95 20.94 7.28
CA ARG A 177 -6.29 19.67 7.05
C ARG A 177 -6.63 19.12 5.67
N THR A 178 -7.90 19.21 5.25
CA THR A 178 -8.34 18.82 3.90
C THR A 178 -7.62 19.59 2.80
N ASN A 179 -7.32 20.88 3.00
CA ASN A 179 -6.55 21.65 2.03
C ASN A 179 -5.11 21.15 1.86
N VAL A 180 -4.54 20.52 2.90
CA VAL A 180 -3.18 19.97 2.88
C VAL A 180 -3.16 18.54 2.33
N ILE A 181 -4.00 17.65 2.87
CA ILE A 181 -3.96 16.22 2.54
C ILE A 181 -4.89 15.85 1.37
N GLY A 182 -5.85 16.69 1.00
CA GLY A 182 -6.90 16.36 0.04
C GLY A 182 -8.13 15.70 0.70
N LEU A 183 -9.02 15.15 -0.13
CA LEU A 183 -10.29 14.57 0.32
C LEU A 183 -10.09 13.17 0.91
N THR A 184 -10.78 12.87 2.00
CA THR A 184 -10.86 11.50 2.53
C THR A 184 -12.06 10.80 1.92
N SER A 185 -11.88 9.59 1.40
CA SER A 185 -12.99 8.75 0.94
C SER A 185 -13.60 7.98 2.11
N TYR A 186 -14.93 7.91 2.12
CA TYR A 186 -15.76 7.15 3.07
C TYR A 186 -16.55 6.03 2.37
N ASP A 187 -16.30 5.81 1.06
CA ASP A 187 -16.92 4.75 0.27
C ASP A 187 -16.42 3.34 0.64
N ILE A 188 -15.27 3.25 1.32
CA ILE A 188 -14.68 2.00 1.76
C ILE A 188 -14.14 2.11 3.18
N ASN A 189 -14.15 0.99 3.91
CA ASN A 189 -13.32 0.79 5.08
C ASN A 189 -12.01 0.10 4.65
N ALA A 190 -10.91 0.87 4.54
CA ALA A 190 -9.64 0.31 4.09
C ALA A 190 -9.12 -0.78 5.02
N SER A 191 -9.31 -0.66 6.34
CA SER A 191 -8.86 -1.66 7.31
C SER A 191 -9.54 -3.02 7.11
N GLU A 192 -10.86 -3.02 6.89
CA GLU A 192 -11.62 -4.25 6.59
C GLU A 192 -11.23 -4.84 5.23
N MET A 193 -11.07 -4.00 4.22
CA MET A 193 -10.66 -4.43 2.89
C MET A 193 -9.26 -5.07 2.90
N ILE A 194 -8.30 -4.43 3.58
CA ILE A 194 -6.94 -4.93 3.75
C ILE A 194 -6.95 -6.24 4.53
N TRP A 195 -7.69 -6.31 5.64
CA TRP A 195 -7.78 -7.53 6.43
C TRP A 195 -8.39 -8.69 5.63
N LYS A 196 -9.44 -8.43 4.85
CA LYS A 196 -10.01 -9.42 3.93
C LYS A 196 -8.96 -9.92 2.93
N PHE A 197 -8.21 -9.00 2.31
CA PHE A 197 -7.14 -9.35 1.38
C PHE A 197 -6.05 -10.21 2.03
N PHE A 198 -5.62 -9.88 3.27
CA PHE A 198 -4.64 -10.67 4.00
C PHE A 198 -5.12 -12.08 4.29
N LYS A 199 -6.36 -12.24 4.78
CA LYS A 199 -6.97 -13.56 5.02
C LYS A 199 -7.08 -14.40 3.75
N GLU A 200 -7.48 -13.79 2.63
CA GLU A 200 -7.59 -14.47 1.33
C GLU A 200 -6.24 -15.01 0.82
N ASN A 201 -5.14 -14.38 1.22
CA ASN A 201 -3.79 -14.71 0.76
C ASN A 201 -2.90 -15.33 1.84
N THR A 202 -3.49 -15.72 2.97
CA THR A 202 -2.77 -16.47 4.00
C THR A 202 -2.58 -17.91 3.53
N PRO A 203 -1.35 -18.47 3.57
CA PRO A 203 -1.14 -19.89 3.33
C PRO A 203 -1.98 -20.74 4.29
N LYS A 204 -2.71 -21.73 3.75
CA LYS A 204 -3.45 -22.70 4.54
C LYS A 204 -2.52 -23.71 5.21
#